data_AF-A0A1G4W6J6-F1
#
_entry.id   AF-A0A1G4W6J6-F1
#
_cell.length_a   1.000
_cell.length_b   1.000
_cell.length_c   1.000
_cell.angle_alpha   90.00
_cell.angle_beta   90.00
_cell.angle_gamma   90.00
#
_symmetry.space_group_name_H-M   'P 1'
#
loop_
_entity.id
_entity.type
_entity.pdbx_description
1 polymer ?
#
loop_
_entity_poly.entity_id
_entity_poly.type
_entity_poly.pdbx_seq_one_letter_code
_entity_poly.pdbx_strand_id
1 'polypeptide(L)'
;MTQIILFLIVIIVAAAYGSKYAEKAKADIEEFNRTKESKARQAEKLAYLKANVFTGLQNRNEGMDSEAIHYFSEADFETVLNRVEKLGIGILGIEPWLNGDLYGVKVAEDYGGDPSDAKWYRKAFAEFKESNEKPLLYAASYRIPKNYIVWQAVLSK
;
A
#
# COMPACT_ATOMS: atom_id res chain seq x y z
N MET A 1 -58.74 21.25 -11.81
CA MET A 1 -58.06 20.24 -10.97
C MET A 1 -56.93 19.52 -11.69
N THR A 2 -57.12 19.03 -12.92
CA THR A 2 -56.12 18.26 -13.68
C THR A 2 -54.81 19.01 -13.99
N GLN A 3 -54.88 20.29 -14.32
CA GLN A 3 -53.71 21.15 -14.56
C GLN A 3 -52.82 21.31 -13.30
N ILE A 4 -53.43 21.53 -12.13
CA ILE A 4 -52.71 21.69 -10.85
C ILE A 4 -51.96 20.40 -10.50
N ILE A 5 -52.58 19.24 -10.74
CA ILE A 5 -51.98 17.93 -10.49
C ILE A 5 -50.73 17.71 -11.38
N LEU A 6 -50.79 18.10 -12.67
CA LEU A 6 -49.66 18.01 -13.59
C LEU A 6 -48.48 18.89 -13.16
N PHE A 7 -48.73 20.12 -12.71
CA PHE A 7 -47.68 21.01 -12.19
C PHE A 7 -46.98 20.43 -10.95
N LEU A 8 -47.74 19.84 -10.02
CA LEU A 8 -47.16 19.21 -8.83
C LEU A 8 -46.27 18.01 -9.18
N ILE A 9 -46.66 17.19 -10.17
CA ILE A 9 -45.83 16.08 -10.64
C ILE A 9 -44.49 16.58 -11.18
N VAL A 10 -44.48 17.64 -11.99
CA VAL A 10 -43.24 18.21 -12.55
C VAL A 10 -42.31 18.73 -11.45
N ILE A 11 -42.86 19.40 -10.42
CA ILE A 11 -42.07 19.89 -9.29
C ILE A 11 -41.46 18.74 -8.50
N ILE A 12 -42.24 17.69 -8.21
CA ILE A 12 -41.76 16.51 -7.48
C ILE A 12 -40.64 15.81 -8.25
N VAL A 13 -40.81 15.64 -9.57
CA VAL A 13 -39.78 15.04 -10.43
C VAL A 13 -38.53 15.91 -10.44
N ALA A 14 -38.64 17.23 -10.65
CA ALA A 14 -37.50 18.14 -10.65
C ALA A 14 -36.75 18.14 -9.30
N ALA A 15 -37.48 18.15 -8.17
CA ALA A 15 -36.90 18.06 -6.84
C ALA A 15 -36.18 16.72 -6.61
N ALA A 16 -36.78 15.60 -7.04
CA ALA A 16 -36.17 14.28 -6.95
C ALA A 16 -34.89 14.18 -7.80
N TYR A 17 -34.92 14.71 -9.03
CA TYR A 17 -33.73 14.79 -9.88
C TYR A 17 -32.64 15.66 -9.25
N GLY A 18 -32.97 16.85 -8.75
CA GLY A 18 -32.03 17.74 -8.07
C GLY A 18 -31.37 17.10 -6.84
N SER A 19 -32.17 16.44 -6.00
CA SER A 19 -31.69 15.69 -4.83
C SER A 19 -30.71 14.58 -5.23
N LYS A 20 -31.06 13.77 -6.25
CA LYS A 20 -30.20 12.68 -6.74
C LYS A 20 -28.84 13.19 -7.23
N TYR A 21 -28.79 14.29 -7.97
CA TYR A 21 -27.53 14.85 -8.45
C TYR A 21 -26.70 15.48 -7.32
N ALA A 22 -27.33 16.10 -6.33
CA ALA A 22 -26.64 16.60 -5.15
C ALA A 22 -26.00 15.46 -4.34
N GLU A 23 -26.71 14.36 -4.12
CA GLU A 23 -26.15 13.18 -3.44
C GLU A 23 -25.01 12.54 -4.22
N LYS A 24 -25.15 12.41 -5.55
CA LYS A 24 -24.03 11.94 -6.39
C LYS A 24 -22.82 12.86 -6.28
N ALA A 25 -23.00 14.17 -6.36
CA ALA A 25 -21.89 15.12 -6.24
C ALA A 25 -21.18 15.02 -4.88
N LYS A 26 -21.92 14.82 -3.78
CA LYS A 26 -21.33 14.58 -2.46
C LYS A 26 -20.50 13.29 -2.43
N ALA A 27 -21.03 12.20 -2.98
CA ALA A 27 -20.32 10.92 -3.05
C ALA A 27 -19.04 11.02 -3.89
N ASP A 28 -19.10 11.69 -5.05
CA ASP A 28 -17.94 11.92 -5.92
C ASP A 28 -16.86 12.75 -5.21
N ILE A 29 -17.26 13.78 -4.43
CA ILE A 29 -16.34 14.58 -3.61
C ILE A 29 -15.71 13.75 -2.49
N GLU A 30 -16.49 12.93 -1.80
CA GLU A 30 -16.01 12.04 -0.74
C GLU A 30 -14.98 11.03 -1.28
N GLU A 31 -15.28 10.40 -2.42
CA GLU A 31 -14.36 9.49 -3.10
C GLU A 31 -13.06 10.17 -3.55
N PHE A 32 -13.17 11.39 -4.09
CA PHE A 32 -12.00 12.20 -4.44
C PHE A 32 -11.12 12.48 -3.22
N ASN A 33 -11.71 12.92 -2.11
CA ASN A 33 -10.99 13.21 -0.87
C ASN A 33 -10.33 11.95 -0.31
N ARG A 34 -11.05 10.82 -0.24
CA ARG A 34 -10.52 9.53 0.19
C ARG A 34 -9.32 9.09 -0.65
N THR A 35 -9.40 9.26 -1.97
CA THR A 35 -8.32 8.91 -2.90
C THR A 35 -7.10 9.80 -2.69
N LYS A 36 -7.32 11.11 -2.54
CA LYS A 36 -6.26 12.09 -2.27
C LYS A 36 -5.52 11.78 -0.97
N GLU A 37 -6.27 11.51 0.11
CA GLU A 37 -5.70 11.13 1.41
C GLU A 37 -4.95 9.80 1.35
N SER A 38 -5.50 8.79 0.67
CA SER A 38 -4.83 7.50 0.47
C SER A 38 -3.49 7.67 -0.26
N LYS A 39 -3.46 8.45 -1.35
CA LYS A 39 -2.23 8.74 -2.10
C LYS A 39 -1.19 9.47 -1.24
N ALA A 40 -1.61 10.49 -0.48
CA ALA A 40 -0.72 11.21 0.43
C ALA A 40 -0.12 10.26 1.47
N ARG A 41 -0.94 9.39 2.06
CA ARG A 41 -0.48 8.41 3.05
C ARG A 41 0.49 7.38 2.45
N GLN A 42 0.28 6.94 1.22
CA GLN A 42 1.22 6.03 0.55
C GLN A 42 2.56 6.73 0.25
N ALA A 43 2.53 7.99 -0.18
CA ALA A 43 3.74 8.78 -0.39
C ALA A 43 4.54 8.96 0.91
N GLU A 44 3.87 9.26 2.02
CA GLU A 44 4.50 9.36 3.35
C GLU A 44 5.12 8.03 3.81
N LYS A 45 4.41 6.91 3.64
CA LYS A 45 4.95 5.57 3.92
C LYS A 45 6.20 5.28 3.08
N LEU A 46 6.16 5.57 1.79
CA LEU A 46 7.30 5.36 0.90
C LEU A 46 8.50 6.22 1.31
N ALA A 47 8.27 7.49 1.65
CA ALA A 47 9.31 8.38 2.15
C ALA A 47 9.96 7.84 3.43
N TYR A 48 9.15 7.35 4.38
CA TYR A 48 9.64 6.71 5.60
C TYR A 48 10.52 5.49 5.29
N LEU A 49 10.07 4.60 4.39
CA LEU A 49 10.85 3.42 4.00
C LEU A 49 12.16 3.82 3.31
N LYS A 50 12.14 4.78 2.39
CA LYS A 50 13.36 5.28 1.71
C LYS A 50 14.38 5.83 2.70
N ALA A 51 13.92 6.56 3.72
CA ALA A 51 14.79 7.22 4.71
C ALA A 51 15.29 6.29 5.82
N ASN A 52 14.59 5.18 6.13
CA ASN A 52 14.91 4.36 7.31
C ASN A 52 15.20 2.89 6.99
N VAL A 53 14.66 2.37 5.88
CA VAL A 53 14.74 0.94 5.52
C VAL A 53 15.56 0.74 4.25
N PHE A 54 15.34 1.54 3.21
CA PHE A 54 15.96 1.36 1.89
C PHE A 54 17.24 2.17 1.69
N THR A 55 17.67 2.93 2.70
CA THR A 55 18.81 3.84 2.59
C THR A 55 20.09 3.07 2.22
N GLY A 56 20.73 3.49 1.13
CA GLY A 56 21.93 2.86 0.61
C GLY A 56 21.72 1.51 -0.09
N LEU A 57 20.48 1.06 -0.29
CA LEU A 57 20.15 -0.15 -1.05
C LEU A 57 19.78 0.20 -2.49
N GLN A 58 20.07 -0.69 -3.44
CA GLN A 58 19.77 -0.45 -4.83
C GLN A 58 18.34 -0.89 -5.16
N ASN A 59 17.51 0.04 -5.64
CA ASN A 59 16.23 -0.33 -6.25
C ASN A 59 16.48 -0.97 -7.62
N ARG A 60 16.00 -2.20 -7.81
CA ARG A 60 16.05 -2.96 -9.06
C ARG A 60 14.74 -2.89 -9.86
N ASN A 61 13.82 -1.99 -9.50
CA ASN A 61 12.63 -1.72 -10.31
C ASN A 61 13.02 -0.95 -11.59
N GLU A 62 13.33 -1.69 -12.64
CA GLU A 62 13.71 -1.16 -13.96
C GLU A 62 12.48 -0.96 -14.87
N GLY A 63 11.39 -0.45 -14.29
CA GLY A 63 10.12 -0.22 -15.01
C GLY A 63 9.21 -1.45 -15.10
N MET A 64 9.48 -2.49 -14.31
CA MET A 64 8.61 -3.66 -14.19
C MET A 64 7.26 -3.29 -13.58
N ASP A 65 7.26 -2.31 -12.69
CA ASP A 65 6.12 -1.98 -11.85
C ASP A 65 6.06 -0.50 -11.48
N SER A 66 5.04 -0.10 -10.72
CA SER A 66 4.95 1.26 -10.16
C SER A 66 6.25 1.69 -9.47
N GLU A 67 6.68 2.94 -9.68
CA GLU A 67 7.88 3.52 -9.04
C GLU A 67 7.87 3.48 -7.50
N ALA A 68 6.69 3.26 -6.89
CA ALA A 68 6.54 3.10 -5.45
C ALA A 68 7.00 1.71 -4.96
N ILE A 69 7.08 0.72 -5.85
CA ILE A 69 7.55 -0.64 -5.55
C ILE A 69 9.06 -0.67 -5.71
N HIS A 70 9.73 -1.15 -4.68
CA HIS A 70 11.17 -1.35 -4.68
C HIS A 70 11.47 -2.85 -4.71
N TYR A 71 12.31 -3.23 -5.67
CA TYR A 71 12.84 -4.59 -5.79
C TYR A 71 14.28 -4.61 -5.30
N PHE A 72 14.62 -5.63 -4.54
CA PHE A 72 15.96 -5.80 -3.96
C PHE A 72 16.55 -7.14 -4.36
N SER A 73 17.88 -7.19 -4.49
CA SER A 73 18.60 -8.46 -4.53
C SER A 73 18.39 -9.23 -3.22
N GLU A 74 18.68 -10.52 -3.20
CA GLU A 74 18.60 -11.31 -1.96
C GLU A 74 19.40 -10.67 -0.80
N ALA A 75 20.64 -10.25 -1.04
CA ALA A 75 21.50 -9.64 -0.03
C ALA A 75 20.97 -8.28 0.47
N ASP A 76 20.48 -7.44 -0.44
CA ASP A 76 19.87 -6.17 -0.07
C ASP A 76 18.57 -6.39 0.70
N PHE A 77 17.77 -7.39 0.31
CA PHE A 77 16.52 -7.72 0.98
C PHE A 77 16.76 -8.28 2.39
N GLU A 78 17.80 -9.06 2.61
CA GLU A 78 18.20 -9.47 3.96
C GLU A 78 18.50 -8.24 4.85
N THR A 79 19.12 -7.20 4.28
CA THR A 79 19.33 -5.91 4.96
C THR A 79 18.01 -5.19 5.25
N VAL A 80 17.04 -5.24 4.32
CA VAL A 80 15.67 -4.74 4.55
C VAL A 80 15.05 -5.43 5.76
N LEU A 81 15.07 -6.76 5.83
CA LEU A 81 14.51 -7.54 6.94
C LEU A 81 15.15 -7.17 8.28
N ASN A 82 16.47 -7.02 8.31
CA ASN A 82 17.21 -6.58 9.52
C ASN A 82 16.73 -5.20 10.02
N ARG A 83 16.51 -4.25 9.11
CA ARG A 83 16.09 -2.89 9.46
C ARG A 83 14.63 -2.85 9.89
N VAL A 84 13.76 -3.59 9.21
CA VAL A 84 12.35 -3.75 9.57
C VAL A 84 12.22 -4.29 10.99
N GLU A 85 12.95 -5.36 11.30
CA GLU A 85 12.99 -5.97 12.63
C GLU A 85 13.41 -4.98 13.71
N LYS A 86 14.52 -4.27 13.47
CA LYS A 86 15.06 -3.27 14.40
C LYS A 86 14.09 -2.11 14.65
N LEU A 87 13.34 -1.70 13.63
CA LEU A 87 12.37 -0.60 13.71
C LEU A 87 11.02 -1.05 14.30
N GLY A 88 10.79 -2.35 14.45
CA GLY A 88 9.51 -2.90 14.92
C GLY A 88 8.33 -2.62 13.98
N ILE A 89 8.59 -2.32 12.71
CA ILE A 89 7.54 -2.20 11.69
C ILE A 89 7.18 -3.59 11.16
N GLY A 90 5.98 -3.75 10.60
CA GLY A 90 5.53 -5.05 10.11
C GLY A 90 5.77 -5.25 8.62
N ILE A 91 5.83 -6.50 8.19
CA ILE A 91 5.69 -6.92 6.80
C ILE A 91 4.31 -7.61 6.68
N LEU A 92 3.58 -7.35 5.61
CA LEU A 92 2.29 -7.99 5.32
C LEU A 92 2.45 -9.18 4.36
N GLY A 93 3.39 -9.06 3.42
CA GLY A 93 3.73 -10.14 2.49
C GLY A 93 5.08 -9.90 1.83
N ILE A 94 5.68 -11.00 1.36
CA ILE A 94 6.91 -11.04 0.59
C ILE A 94 6.59 -11.64 -0.78
N GLU A 95 7.04 -10.95 -1.82
CA GLU A 95 6.81 -11.28 -3.22
C GLU A 95 8.17 -11.37 -3.92
N PRO A 96 8.72 -12.59 -4.09
CA PRO A 96 9.84 -12.81 -4.99
C PRO A 96 9.41 -12.76 -6.45
N TRP A 97 10.31 -12.29 -7.29
CA TRP A 97 10.14 -12.16 -8.73
C TRP A 97 11.33 -12.77 -9.45
N LEU A 98 11.06 -13.48 -10.53
CA LEU A 98 12.06 -14.13 -11.38
C LEU A 98 11.89 -13.63 -12.80
N ASN A 99 12.94 -13.01 -13.36
CA ASN A 99 12.93 -12.52 -14.75
C ASN A 99 11.75 -11.59 -15.09
N GLY A 100 11.28 -10.80 -14.11
CA GLY A 100 10.17 -9.88 -14.29
C GLY A 100 8.78 -10.50 -14.09
N ASP A 101 8.68 -11.77 -13.71
CA ASP A 101 7.41 -12.43 -13.37
C ASP A 101 7.32 -12.75 -11.88
N LEU A 102 6.10 -12.67 -11.32
CA LEU A 102 5.84 -13.06 -9.93
C LEU A 102 6.17 -14.54 -9.74
N TYR A 103 7.15 -14.83 -8.89
CA TYR A 103 7.59 -16.20 -8.60
C TYR A 103 6.69 -16.87 -7.55
N GLY A 104 6.18 -16.08 -6.60
CA GLY A 104 5.30 -16.56 -5.56
C GLY A 104 4.94 -15.45 -4.59
N VAL A 105 4.15 -15.80 -3.59
CA VAL A 105 3.75 -14.88 -2.52
C VAL A 105 3.66 -15.66 -1.20
N LYS A 106 4.13 -15.02 -0.13
CA LYS A 106 3.92 -15.49 1.25
C LYS A 106 3.42 -14.32 2.07
N VAL A 107 2.31 -14.50 2.79
CA VAL A 107 1.66 -13.44 3.57
C VAL A 107 1.65 -13.77 5.05
N ALA A 108 1.65 -12.75 5.91
CA ALA A 108 1.75 -12.94 7.36
C ALA A 108 0.60 -13.82 7.92
N GLU A 109 -0.58 -13.77 7.30
CA GLU A 109 -1.77 -14.55 7.64
C GLU A 109 -1.51 -16.06 7.60
N ASP A 110 -0.69 -16.54 6.66
CA ASP A 110 -0.33 -17.97 6.55
C ASP A 110 0.60 -18.44 7.68
N TYR A 111 1.14 -17.51 8.46
CA TYR A 111 2.15 -17.76 9.50
C TYR A 111 1.72 -17.28 10.89
N GLY A 112 0.42 -17.10 11.11
CA GLY A 112 -0.15 -16.71 12.42
C GLY A 112 -0.63 -15.26 12.50
N GLY A 113 -0.43 -14.47 11.44
CA GLY A 113 -1.14 -13.20 11.22
C GLY A 113 -0.62 -11.99 11.97
N ASP A 114 0.51 -12.04 12.68
CA ASP A 114 1.19 -10.84 13.20
C ASP A 114 2.24 -10.34 12.20
N PRO A 115 2.00 -9.22 11.50
CA PRO A 115 2.96 -8.64 10.56
C PRO A 115 4.32 -8.30 11.16
N SER A 116 4.38 -8.06 12.48
CA SER A 116 5.61 -7.65 13.18
C SER A 116 6.39 -8.82 13.80
N ASP A 117 5.89 -10.06 13.69
CA ASP A 117 6.66 -11.23 14.14
C ASP A 117 7.81 -11.54 13.18
N ALA A 118 9.05 -11.30 13.60
CA ALA A 118 10.22 -11.58 12.79
C ALA A 118 10.34 -13.03 12.33
N LYS A 119 9.82 -13.98 13.11
CA LYS A 119 9.92 -15.40 12.78
C LYS A 119 9.21 -15.70 11.47
N TRP A 120 8.09 -15.04 11.19
CA TRP A 120 7.31 -15.33 9.99
C TRP A 120 8.05 -14.90 8.72
N TYR A 121 8.50 -13.64 8.64
CA TYR A 121 9.10 -13.14 7.40
C TYR A 121 10.51 -13.71 7.18
N ARG A 122 11.22 -14.05 8.27
CA ARG A 122 12.50 -14.78 8.18
C ARG A 122 12.30 -16.18 7.61
N LYS A 123 11.29 -16.90 8.10
CA LYS A 123 10.94 -18.22 7.60
C LYS A 123 10.50 -18.16 6.13
N ALA A 124 9.61 -17.23 5.79
CA ALA A 124 9.16 -17.05 4.42
C ALA A 124 10.30 -16.73 3.45
N PHE A 125 11.23 -15.86 3.85
CA PHE A 125 12.42 -15.55 3.04
C PHE A 125 13.36 -16.75 2.89
N ALA A 126 13.61 -17.51 3.96
CA ALA A 126 14.42 -18.72 3.92
C ALA A 126 13.83 -19.79 2.99
N GLU A 127 12.51 -20.00 3.03
CA GLU A 127 11.81 -20.95 2.13
C GLU A 127 11.96 -20.57 0.66
N PHE A 128 12.03 -19.27 0.33
CA PHE A 128 12.33 -18.84 -1.04
C PHE A 128 13.82 -19.02 -1.39
N LYS A 129 14.74 -18.78 -0.45
CA LYS A 129 16.19 -18.99 -0.63
C LYS A 129 16.57 -20.45 -0.83
N GLU A 130 15.87 -21.39 -0.21
CA GLU A 130 16.15 -22.83 -0.40
C GLU A 130 16.04 -23.26 -1.88
N SER A 131 15.43 -22.44 -2.74
CA SER A 131 15.44 -22.59 -4.20
C SER A 131 16.63 -21.93 -4.92
N ASN A 132 17.79 -21.76 -4.24
CA ASN A 132 19.10 -21.11 -4.56
C ASN A 132 19.64 -21.13 -6.01
N GLU A 133 18.94 -21.72 -6.96
CA GLU A 133 19.26 -21.76 -8.39
C GLU A 133 18.73 -20.54 -9.16
N LYS A 134 18.00 -19.62 -8.50
CA LYS A 134 17.22 -18.57 -9.18
C LYS A 134 17.64 -17.16 -8.74
N PRO A 135 17.96 -16.24 -9.67
CA PRO A 135 18.28 -14.85 -9.34
C PRO A 135 17.00 -14.07 -8.99
N LEU A 136 16.41 -14.37 -7.84
CA LEU A 136 15.17 -13.73 -7.38
C LEU A 136 15.42 -12.28 -6.96
N LEU A 137 14.50 -11.41 -7.35
CA LEU A 137 14.32 -10.08 -6.79
C LEU A 137 13.18 -10.13 -5.77
N TYR A 138 13.28 -9.34 -4.71
CA TYR A 138 12.30 -9.36 -3.62
C TYR A 138 11.65 -8.00 -3.43
N ALA A 139 10.32 -8.02 -3.35
CA ALA A 139 9.49 -6.92 -2.88
C ALA A 139 8.73 -7.35 -1.63
N ALA A 140 8.24 -6.35 -0.88
CA ALA A 140 7.42 -6.60 0.29
C ALA A 140 6.40 -5.48 0.51
N SER A 141 5.28 -5.84 1.13
CA SER A 141 4.27 -4.90 1.63
C SER A 141 4.51 -4.62 3.11
N TYR A 142 4.44 -3.36 3.54
CA TYR A 142 4.83 -2.96 4.90
C TYR A 142 3.66 -2.39 5.72
N ARG A 143 3.63 -2.74 7.01
CA ARG A 143 2.78 -2.14 8.03
C ARG A 143 3.60 -1.18 8.89
N ILE A 144 3.51 0.11 8.59
CA ILE A 144 4.13 1.19 9.38
C ILE A 144 3.07 1.73 10.37
N PRO A 145 3.29 1.65 11.69
CA PRO A 145 2.39 2.23 12.67
C PRO A 145 2.26 3.75 12.50
N LYS A 146 1.05 4.31 12.69
CA LYS A 146 0.74 5.72 12.36
C LYS A 146 1.66 6.74 13.06
N ASN A 147 2.08 6.44 14.29
CA ASN A 147 2.94 7.32 15.08
C ASN A 147 4.30 7.57 14.41
N TYR A 148 4.91 6.60 13.72
CA TYR A 148 6.22 6.77 13.09
C TYR A 148 6.23 7.79 11.94
N ILE A 149 5.10 7.95 11.25
CA ILE A 149 4.97 8.85 10.11
C ILE A 149 4.82 10.32 10.58
N VAL A 150 4.08 10.52 11.68
CA VAL A 150 3.85 11.86 12.24
C VAL A 150 5.13 12.48 12.80
N TRP A 151 6.01 11.70 13.45
CA TRP A 151 7.25 12.22 14.03
C TRP A 151 8.24 12.77 13.00
N GLN A 152 8.35 12.15 11.81
CA GLN A 152 9.24 12.61 10.75
C GLN A 152 8.78 13.93 10.12
N ALA A 153 7.46 14.16 10.04
CA ALA A 153 6.90 15.42 9.54
C ALA A 153 7.09 16.61 10.50
N VAL A 154 7.27 16.34 11.80
CA VAL A 154 7.53 17.37 12.82
C VAL A 154 9.01 17.75 12.89
N LEU A 155 9.92 16.78 12.71
CA LEU A 155 11.37 17.00 12.81
C LEU A 155 12.02 17.57 11.53
N SER A 156 11.27 17.64 10.42
CA SER A 156 11.73 18.17 9.13
C SER A 156 11.28 19.62 8.87
N LYS A 157 10.65 20.28 9.86
CA LYS A 157 10.30 21.71 9.85
C LYS A 157 11.21 22.48 10.78
#